data_AF-A0A962UXK9-F1
#
_entry.id   AF-A0A962UXK9-F1
#
_cell.length_a   1.000
_cell.length_b   1.000
_cell.length_c   1.000
_cell.angle_alpha   90.00
_cell.angle_beta   90.00
_cell.angle_gamma   90.00
#
_symmetry.space_group_name_H-M   'P 1'
#
loop_
_entity.id
_entity.type
_entity.pdbx_description
1 polymer ?
#
loop_
_entity_poly.entity_id
_entity_poly.type
_entity_poly.pdbx_seq_one_letter_code
_entity_poly.pdbx_strand_id
1 'polypeptide(L)'
;HARNSVPFDDRPPCCGNNTCVPICPIGAKYDGSVHTLKAEKLGAHIIEKALAYQIDVAADKTISGIRFKHPDGSTHQARGRYYVVACHAVENPRLLLLSRG
;
A
#
# COMPACT_ATOMS: atom_id res chain seq x y z
N HIS A 1 -10.36 -5.27 15.46
CA HIS A 1 -11.19 -4.71 14.36
C HIS A 1 -11.59 -3.29 14.71
N ALA A 2 -11.29 -2.29 13.87
CA ALA A 2 -11.76 -0.92 14.05
C ALA A 2 -13.14 -0.77 13.39
N ARG A 3 -14.17 -0.44 14.16
CA ARG A 3 -15.58 -0.47 13.74
C ARG A 3 -16.35 0.68 14.38
N ASN A 4 -17.18 1.34 13.57
CA ASN A 4 -17.99 2.47 14.00
C ASN A 4 -19.20 1.98 14.84
N SER A 5 -19.34 2.45 16.08
CA SER A 5 -20.57 2.34 16.88
C SER A 5 -21.54 3.49 16.62
N VAL A 6 -21.02 4.62 16.14
CA VAL A 6 -21.73 5.84 15.73
C VAL A 6 -21.17 6.29 14.37
N PRO A 7 -21.87 7.13 13.59
CA PRO A 7 -21.28 7.75 12.39
C PRO A 7 -19.93 8.39 12.72
N PHE A 8 -18.91 8.11 11.91
CA PHE A 8 -17.55 8.62 12.12
C PHE A 8 -16.81 8.69 10.79
N ASP A 9 -16.18 9.84 10.50
CA ASP A 9 -15.36 10.03 9.29
C ASP A 9 -16.14 9.69 8.01
N ASP A 10 -17.34 10.26 7.89
CA ASP A 10 -18.30 10.06 6.79
C ASP A 10 -18.68 8.59 6.50
N ARG A 11 -18.50 7.70 7.49
CA ARG A 11 -18.82 6.28 7.40
C ARG A 11 -19.92 5.90 8.39
N PRO A 12 -20.86 5.00 8.01
CA PRO A 12 -22.01 4.67 8.83
C PRO A 12 -21.63 3.85 10.08
N PRO A 13 -22.51 3.79 11.11
CA PRO A 13 -22.37 2.84 12.21
C PRO A 13 -22.58 1.40 11.71
N CYS A 14 -22.06 0.44 12.47
CA CYS A 14 -22.25 -0.98 12.18
C CYS A 14 -23.74 -1.40 12.30
N CYS A 15 -24.28 -1.99 11.22
CA CYS A 15 -25.63 -2.57 11.19
C CYS A 15 -25.67 -4.09 11.44
N GLY A 16 -24.54 -4.71 11.76
CA GLY A 16 -24.51 -6.13 12.13
C GLY A 16 -24.50 -7.12 10.96
N ASN A 17 -24.02 -6.72 9.77
CA ASN A 17 -23.99 -7.57 8.56
C ASN A 17 -23.29 -8.94 8.71
N ASN A 18 -22.57 -9.19 9.80
CA ASN A 18 -21.84 -10.44 10.09
C ASN A 18 -20.74 -10.84 9.09
N THR A 19 -20.60 -10.14 7.96
CA THR A 19 -19.57 -10.35 6.93
C THR A 19 -18.28 -9.56 7.19
N CYS A 20 -17.94 -9.28 8.46
CA CYS A 20 -16.77 -8.46 8.80
C CYS A 20 -15.47 -8.98 8.14
N VAL A 21 -15.37 -10.28 7.94
CA VAL A 21 -14.39 -10.94 7.08
C VAL A 21 -15.21 -11.73 6.04
N PRO A 22 -14.91 -11.62 4.73
CA PRO A 22 -13.79 -10.88 4.15
C PRO A 22 -14.05 -9.36 4.01
N ILE A 23 -15.30 -8.93 3.85
CA ILE A 23 -15.63 -7.55 3.45
C ILE A 23 -16.87 -7.00 4.14
N CYS A 24 -16.75 -5.83 4.76
CA CYS A 24 -17.91 -5.08 5.26
C CYS A 24 -18.52 -4.29 4.09
N PRO A 25 -19.76 -4.58 3.65
CA PRO A 25 -20.29 -4.00 2.42
C PRO A 25 -20.71 -2.53 2.54
N ILE A 26 -20.74 -1.99 3.77
CA ILE A 26 -21.14 -0.61 4.04
C ILE A 26 -20.00 0.28 4.55
N GLY A 27 -18.77 -0.25 4.60
CA GLY A 27 -17.61 0.51 5.09
C GLY A 27 -17.67 0.91 6.58
N ALA A 28 -18.56 0.33 7.40
CA ALA A 28 -18.63 0.62 8.84
C ALA A 28 -17.41 0.10 9.62
N LYS A 29 -16.78 -0.97 9.13
CA LYS A 29 -15.46 -1.43 9.56
C LYS A 29 -14.40 -0.68 8.76
N TYR A 30 -13.34 -0.21 9.42
CA TYR A 30 -12.20 0.39 8.72
C TYR A 30 -11.44 -0.66 7.90
N ASP A 31 -10.98 -0.25 6.73
CA ASP A 31 -9.97 -0.92 5.94
C ASP A 31 -9.03 0.13 5.30
N GLY A 32 -7.92 -0.35 4.72
CA GLY A 32 -6.86 0.52 4.20
C GLY A 32 -7.32 1.51 3.14
N SER A 33 -8.38 1.20 2.38
CA SER A 33 -8.87 2.06 1.29
C SER A 33 -9.26 3.46 1.78
N VAL A 34 -9.68 3.60 3.04
CA VAL A 34 -10.04 4.89 3.65
C VAL A 34 -8.88 5.89 3.57
N HIS A 35 -7.67 5.49 3.94
CA HIS A 35 -6.51 6.37 3.89
C HIS A 35 -5.87 6.46 2.51
N THR A 36 -5.95 5.39 1.73
CA THR A 36 -5.61 5.40 0.30
C THR A 36 -6.33 6.53 -0.43
N LEU A 37 -7.66 6.59 -0.31
CA LEU A 37 -8.50 7.61 -0.95
C LEU A 37 -8.25 9.02 -0.38
N LYS A 38 -8.01 9.14 0.94
CA LYS A 38 -7.64 10.43 1.55
C LYS A 38 -6.30 10.95 1.02
N ALA A 39 -5.31 10.07 0.85
CA ALA A 39 -4.01 10.44 0.31
C ALA A 39 -4.12 10.90 -1.13
N GLU A 40 -4.90 10.21 -1.97
CA GLU A 40 -5.14 10.62 -3.37
C GLU A 40 -5.82 11.99 -3.46
N LYS A 41 -6.82 12.27 -2.60
CA LYS A 41 -7.46 13.60 -2.51
C LYS A 41 -6.48 14.72 -2.13
N LEU A 42 -5.39 14.39 -1.44
CA LEU A 42 -4.31 15.30 -1.07
C LEU A 42 -3.17 15.36 -2.11
N GLY A 43 -3.31 14.66 -3.25
CA GLY A 43 -2.35 14.69 -4.36
C GLY A 43 -1.35 13.53 -4.37
N ALA A 44 -1.52 12.50 -3.53
CA ALA A 44 -0.73 11.29 -3.68
C ALA A 44 -1.12 10.55 -4.97
N HIS A 45 -0.14 9.97 -5.67
CA HIS A 45 -0.37 9.16 -6.84
C HIS A 45 -0.25 7.67 -6.49
N ILE A 46 -1.28 6.90 -6.80
CA ILE A 46 -1.29 5.46 -6.60
C ILE A 46 -1.10 4.77 -7.94
N ILE A 47 -0.07 3.94 -8.02
CA ILE A 47 0.22 3.13 -9.19
C ILE A 47 -0.18 1.71 -8.85
N GLU A 48 -1.36 1.31 -9.32
CA GLU A 48 -1.83 -0.06 -9.16
C GLU A 48 -1.04 -1.03 -10.05
N LYS A 49 -1.07 -2.32 -9.69
CA LYS A 49 -0.41 -3.39 -10.47
C LYS A 49 1.07 -3.09 -10.74
N ALA A 50 1.75 -2.48 -9.77
CA ALA A 50 3.17 -2.17 -9.81
C ALA A 50 3.91 -3.04 -8.79
N LEU A 51 4.36 -4.22 -9.21
CA LEU A 51 5.09 -5.14 -8.33
C LEU A 51 6.51 -4.62 -8.13
N ALA A 52 6.78 -4.00 -6.98
CA ALA A 52 8.15 -3.71 -6.56
C ALA A 52 8.93 -5.01 -6.39
N TYR A 53 10.10 -5.12 -7.04
CA TYR A 53 10.87 -6.36 -7.05
C TYR A 53 12.36 -6.18 -6.73
N GLN A 54 12.89 -4.96 -6.81
CA GLN A 54 14.27 -4.66 -6.47
C GLN A 54 14.43 -3.21 -6.01
N ILE A 55 15.23 -3.00 -4.97
CA ILE A 55 15.69 -1.71 -4.48
C ILE A 55 17.09 -1.48 -5.03
N ASP A 56 17.31 -0.36 -5.73
CA ASP A 56 18.62 -0.01 -6.29
C ASP A 56 19.42 0.76 -5.22
N VAL A 57 20.53 0.17 -4.75
CA VAL A 57 21.44 0.77 -3.77
C VAL A 57 22.66 1.35 -4.50
N ALA A 58 22.97 2.61 -4.26
CA ALA A 58 24.13 3.30 -4.83
C ALA A 58 25.42 2.95 -4.08
N ALA A 59 26.58 3.30 -4.66
CA ALA A 59 27.89 3.02 -4.08
C ALA A 59 28.12 3.67 -2.69
N ASP A 60 27.46 4.79 -2.43
CA ASP A 60 27.46 5.49 -1.14
C ASP A 60 26.46 4.91 -0.12
N LYS A 61 25.84 3.76 -0.44
CA LYS A 61 24.82 3.06 0.34
C LYS A 61 23.48 3.80 0.44
N THR A 62 23.26 4.84 -0.35
CA THR A 62 21.93 5.47 -0.46
C THR A 62 21.02 4.69 -1.40
N ILE A 63 19.70 4.83 -1.20
CA ILE A 63 18.72 4.24 -2.13
C ILE A 63 18.52 5.18 -3.31
N SER A 64 18.76 4.67 -4.52
CA SER A 64 18.67 5.43 -5.77
C SER A 64 17.35 5.23 -6.53
N GLY A 65 16.60 4.17 -6.21
CA GLY A 65 15.30 3.90 -6.79
C GLY A 65 14.70 2.56 -6.37
N ILE A 66 13.43 2.35 -6.73
CA ILE A 66 12.73 1.06 -6.62
C ILE A 66 12.28 0.64 -8.01
N ARG A 67 12.69 -0.55 -8.45
CA ARG A 67 12.22 -1.14 -9.70
C ARG A 67 10.90 -1.84 -9.47
N PHE A 68 9.97 -1.60 -10.39
CA PHE A 68 8.68 -2.27 -10.39
C PHE A 68 8.31 -2.79 -11.77
N LYS A 69 7.43 -3.79 -11.80
CA LYS A 69 6.97 -4.46 -13.01
C LYS A 69 5.44 -4.46 -13.10
N HIS A 70 4.90 -4.22 -14.28
CA HIS A 70 3.48 -4.35 -14.58
C HIS A 70 3.11 -5.76 -15.08
N PRO A 71 1.82 -6.15 -15.06
CA PRO A 71 1.38 -7.47 -15.51
C PRO A 71 1.71 -7.78 -16.97
N ASP A 72 1.84 -6.75 -17.81
CA ASP A 72 2.22 -6.87 -19.22
C ASP A 72 3.70 -7.21 -19.44
N GLY A 73 4.50 -7.23 -18.37
CA GLY A 73 5.93 -7.49 -18.46
C GLY A 73 6.80 -6.25 -18.41
N SER A 74 6.25 -5.05 -18.60
CA SER A 74 7.02 -3.81 -18.64
C SER A 74 7.63 -3.48 -17.28
N THR A 75 8.85 -2.96 -17.30
CA THR A 75 9.64 -2.65 -16.11
C THR A 75 9.96 -1.17 -16.06
N HIS A 76 9.86 -0.59 -14.87
CA HIS A 76 10.00 0.83 -14.62
C HIS A 76 10.78 1.07 -13.33
N GLN A 77 11.24 2.30 -13.11
CA GLN A 77 11.95 2.71 -11.89
C GLN A 77 11.29 3.93 -11.26
N ALA A 78 10.89 3.81 -10.00
CA ALA A 78 10.43 4.93 -9.18
C ALA A 78 11.62 5.55 -8.43
N ARG A 79 11.80 6.87 -8.56
CA ARG A 79 12.85 7.64 -7.86
C ARG A 79 12.22 8.66 -6.93
N GLY A 80 12.85 8.87 -5.78
CA GLY A 80 12.42 9.83 -4.77
C GLY A 80 13.54 10.20 -3.81
N ARG A 81 13.27 11.17 -2.93
CA ARG A 81 14.20 11.56 -1.85
C ARG A 81 14.20 10.58 -0.69
N TYR A 82 13.04 9.98 -0.43
CA TYR A 82 12.81 9.03 0.65
C TYR A 82 12.03 7.84 0.13
N TYR A 83 12.29 6.68 0.72
CA TYR A 83 11.66 5.41 0.36
C TYR A 83 11.12 4.74 1.63
N VAL A 84 9.90 4.23 1.56
CA VAL A 84 9.24 3.52 2.67
C VAL A 84 8.79 2.17 2.18
N VAL A 85 9.19 1.10 2.87
CA VAL A 85 8.82 -0.28 2.56
C VAL A 85 7.63 -0.68 3.45
N ALA A 86 6.46 -0.86 2.84
CA ALA A 86 5.19 -1.12 3.53
C ALA A 86 4.39 -2.27 2.88
N CYS A 87 5.08 -3.30 2.39
CA CYS A 87 4.52 -4.38 1.57
C CYS A 87 3.93 -5.55 2.35
N HIS A 88 3.91 -5.56 3.70
CA HIS A 88 3.56 -6.68 4.62
C HIS A 88 4.71 -7.62 5.04
N ALA A 89 4.46 -8.46 6.05
CA ALA A 89 5.49 -9.23 6.78
C ALA A 89 6.26 -10.28 5.96
N VAL A 90 5.80 -10.61 4.75
CA VAL A 90 6.45 -11.60 3.86
C VAL A 90 7.06 -10.90 2.65
N GLU A 91 6.35 -9.95 2.04
CA GLU A 91 6.89 -9.22 0.88
C GLU A 91 7.96 -8.20 1.26
N ASN A 92 7.94 -7.63 2.48
CA ASN A 92 9.03 -6.79 2.99
C ASN A 92 10.38 -7.54 2.98
N PRO A 93 10.55 -8.68 3.68
CA PRO A 93 11.81 -9.40 3.66
C PRO A 93 12.13 -9.96 2.27
N ARG A 94 11.14 -10.42 1.48
CA ARG A 94 11.40 -10.84 0.09
C ARG A 94 12.06 -9.72 -0.72
N LEU A 95 11.48 -8.52 -0.72
CA LEU A 95 12.02 -7.37 -1.46
C LEU A 95 13.44 -7.02 -0.97
N LEU A 96 13.65 -6.96 0.33
CA LEU A 96 14.96 -6.64 0.91
C LEU A 96 16.02 -7.70 0.58
N LEU A 97 15.66 -8.99 0.63
CA LEU A 97 16.58 -10.09 0.35
C LEU A 97 16.91 -10.23 -1.14
N LEU A 98 15.98 -9.90 -2.04
CA LEU A 98 16.21 -9.86 -3.49
C LEU A 98 17.03 -8.63 -3.92
N SER A 99 17.12 -7.61 -3.07
CA SER A 99 17.81 -6.35 -3.35
C SER A 99 19.25 -6.32 -2.82
N ARG A 100 19.88 -7.49 -2.70
CA ARG A 100 21.27 -7.61 -2.25
C ARG A 100 22.22 -7.22 -3.39
N GLY A 101 22.68 -5.98 -3.36
CA GLY A 101 23.77 -5.43 -4.15
C GLY A 101 24.77 -4.74 -3.22
#